data_AF-A0A2V8LSK7-F1
#
_entry.id   AF-A0A2V8LSK7-F1
#
_cell.length_a   1.000
_cell.length_b   1.000
_cell.length_c   1.000
_cell.angle_alpha   90.00
_cell.angle_beta   90.00
_cell.angle_gamma   90.00
#
_symmetry.space_group_name_H-M   'P 1'
#
loop_
_entity.id
_entity.type
_entity.pdbx_description
1 polymer ?
#
loop_
_entity_poly.entity_id
_entity_poly.type
_entity_poly.pdbx_seq_one_letter_code
_entity_poly.pdbx_strand_id
1 'polypeptide(L)'
;MKSNLNSLKQDEDRKATQHETVKGELREQVHDEIKQRADIDEHEKAEIESVAHELKHKAIHEVSTTEQEVTRARQFARISQVVDYLFGLVYGLLALLIALELLGARQGSGFKQFLDTVTYPLVAPFRGLMPDPRVGNFQLMLSYVIGLIVYALIHFAIKGLIRLMAQRPTVI
;
A
#
# COMPACT_ATOMS: atom_id res chain seq x y z
N MET A 1 -39.72 59.48 70.14
CA MET A 1 -38.81 58.46 69.57
C MET A 1 -39.59 57.26 69.00
N LYS A 2 -40.65 57.48 68.20
CA LYS A 2 -41.46 56.40 67.59
C LYS A 2 -41.68 56.56 66.07
N SER A 3 -41.50 57.74 65.48
CA SER A 3 -41.72 57.93 64.04
C SER A 3 -40.58 57.43 63.14
N ASN A 4 -39.31 57.48 63.61
CA ASN A 4 -38.16 56.98 62.82
C ASN A 4 -38.13 55.45 62.65
N LEU A 5 -38.80 54.69 63.52
CA LEU A 5 -38.81 53.22 63.43
C LEU A 5 -39.73 52.71 62.32
N ASN A 6 -40.75 53.48 61.96
CA ASN A 6 -41.76 53.09 60.96
C ASN A 6 -41.27 53.36 59.54
N SER A 7 -40.52 54.45 59.32
CA SER A 7 -39.91 54.77 58.03
C SER A 7 -38.79 53.80 57.64
N LEU A 8 -37.98 53.35 58.62
CA LEU A 8 -36.93 52.35 58.41
C LEU A 8 -37.49 50.98 58.00
N LYS A 9 -38.59 50.53 58.63
CA LYS A 9 -39.26 49.28 58.23
C LYS A 9 -39.84 49.35 56.82
N GLN A 10 -40.47 50.48 56.48
CA GLN A 10 -41.05 50.67 55.16
C GLN A 10 -40.01 50.72 54.04
N ASP A 11 -38.80 51.21 54.33
CA ASP A 11 -37.68 51.23 53.39
C ASP A 11 -37.02 49.85 53.25
N GLU A 12 -36.95 49.04 54.32
CA GLU A 12 -36.49 47.65 54.25
C GLU A 12 -37.44 46.76 53.44
N ASP A 13 -38.75 46.90 53.63
CA ASP A 13 -39.76 46.14 52.87
C ASP A 13 -39.73 46.50 51.37
N ARG A 14 -39.46 47.77 51.05
CA ARG A 14 -39.28 48.25 49.66
C ARG A 14 -38.04 47.67 49.00
N LYS A 15 -36.94 47.53 49.74
CA LYS A 15 -35.73 46.88 49.24
C LYS A 15 -35.92 45.37 49.10
N ALA A 16 -36.56 44.71 50.07
CA ALA A 16 -36.83 43.28 50.00
C ALA A 16 -37.66 42.90 48.77
N THR A 17 -38.69 43.70 48.47
CA THR A 17 -39.53 43.52 47.27
C THR A 17 -38.80 43.82 45.97
N GLN A 18 -37.95 44.85 45.90
CA GLN A 18 -37.10 45.09 44.72
C GLN A 18 -36.07 43.98 44.48
N HIS A 19 -35.49 43.43 45.54
CA HIS A 19 -34.50 42.35 45.41
C HIS A 19 -35.16 41.03 44.98
N GLU A 20 -36.41 40.77 45.39
CA GLU A 20 -37.20 39.63 44.93
C GLU A 20 -37.51 39.75 43.43
N THR A 21 -37.94 40.93 42.95
CA THR A 21 -38.26 41.14 41.53
C THR A 21 -37.03 41.02 40.63
N VAL A 22 -35.89 41.62 41.03
CA VAL A 22 -34.64 41.54 40.25
C VAL A 22 -34.09 40.11 40.23
N LYS A 23 -34.23 39.36 41.32
CA LYS A 23 -33.85 37.93 41.35
C LYS A 23 -34.75 37.08 40.46
N GLY A 24 -36.05 37.34 40.42
CA GLY A 24 -36.98 36.63 39.54
C GLY A 24 -36.61 36.82 38.07
N GLU A 25 -36.44 38.08 37.66
CA GLU A 25 -36.08 38.45 36.29
C GLU A 25 -34.72 37.88 35.86
N LEU A 26 -33.70 37.99 36.72
CA LEU A 26 -32.38 37.41 36.45
C LEU A 26 -32.43 35.88 36.34
N ARG A 27 -33.23 35.22 37.19
CA ARG A 27 -33.33 33.76 37.20
C ARG A 27 -34.02 33.22 35.95
N GLU A 28 -35.01 33.94 35.44
CA GLU A 28 -35.66 33.65 34.17
C GLU A 28 -34.70 33.86 33.00
N GLN A 29 -34.00 35.00 32.98
CA GLN A 29 -33.00 35.32 31.95
C GLN A 29 -31.87 34.29 31.86
N VAL A 30 -31.36 33.84 33.02
CA VAL A 30 -30.34 32.78 33.09
C VAL A 30 -30.91 31.42 32.66
N HIS A 31 -32.16 31.13 32.99
CA HIS A 31 -32.79 29.87 32.59
C HIS A 31 -32.98 29.79 31.07
N ASP A 32 -33.32 30.91 30.44
CA ASP A 32 -33.43 31.02 28.99
C ASP A 32 -32.06 30.96 28.31
N GLU A 33 -31.02 31.61 28.88
CA GLU A 33 -29.66 31.51 28.36
C GLU A 33 -29.10 30.07 28.45
N ILE A 34 -29.41 29.34 29.54
CA ILE A 34 -29.01 27.94 29.69
C ILE A 34 -29.70 27.06 28.64
N LYS A 35 -31.00 27.26 28.38
CA LYS A 35 -31.71 26.54 27.32
C LYS A 35 -31.12 26.82 25.94
N GLN A 36 -30.83 28.08 25.66
CA GLN A 36 -30.28 28.50 24.38
C GLN A 36 -28.88 27.95 24.15
N ARG A 37 -28.01 27.94 25.16
CA ARG A 37 -26.69 27.29 25.09
C ARG A 37 -26.78 25.78 24.93
N ALA A 38 -27.72 25.12 25.60
CA ALA A 38 -27.92 23.68 25.46
C ALA A 38 -28.36 23.28 24.04
N ASP A 39 -29.20 24.10 23.40
CA ASP A 39 -29.67 23.89 22.02
C ASP A 39 -28.55 24.10 20.98
N ILE A 40 -27.65 25.07 21.23
CA ILE A 40 -26.43 25.29 20.42
C ILE A 40 -25.47 24.10 20.55
N ASP A 41 -25.23 23.63 21.78
CA ASP A 41 -24.38 22.45 22.05
C ASP A 41 -24.91 21.18 21.35
N GLU A 42 -26.25 21.04 21.24
CA GLU A 42 -26.88 19.90 20.58
C GLU A 42 -26.74 19.96 19.05
N HIS A 43 -26.91 21.15 18.47
CA HIS A 43 -26.68 21.38 17.04
C HIS A 43 -25.19 21.20 16.65
N GLU A 44 -24.26 21.71 17.46
CA GLU A 44 -22.83 21.57 17.21
C GLU A 44 -22.39 20.09 17.30
N LYS A 45 -22.94 19.33 18.26
CA LYS A 45 -22.72 17.87 18.34
C LYS A 45 -23.26 17.14 17.11
N ALA A 46 -24.46 17.50 16.64
CA ALA A 46 -25.05 16.89 15.45
C ALA A 46 -24.21 17.19 14.19
N GLU A 47 -23.68 18.39 14.07
CA GLU A 47 -22.77 18.77 12.98
C GLU A 47 -21.46 17.96 13.05
N ILE A 48 -20.82 17.89 14.23
CA ILE A 48 -19.60 17.12 14.45
C ILE A 48 -19.82 15.63 14.14
N GLU A 49 -20.96 15.06 14.53
CA GLU A 49 -21.30 13.67 14.24
C GLU A 49 -21.50 13.43 12.74
N SER A 50 -22.13 14.37 12.04
CA SER A 50 -22.31 14.30 10.57
C SER A 50 -20.98 14.37 9.82
N VAL A 51 -20.08 15.27 10.24
CA VAL A 51 -18.74 15.42 9.68
C VAL A 51 -17.89 14.19 10.01
N ALA A 52 -17.98 13.67 11.23
CA ALA A 52 -17.30 12.42 11.60
C ALA A 52 -17.79 11.23 10.78
N HIS A 53 -19.09 11.15 10.48
CA HIS A 53 -19.67 10.12 9.61
C HIS A 53 -19.19 10.24 8.16
N GLU A 54 -19.11 11.46 7.62
CA GLU A 54 -18.59 11.73 6.29
C GLU A 54 -17.09 11.39 6.18
N LEU A 55 -16.28 11.84 7.14
CA LEU A 55 -14.86 11.53 7.20
C LEU A 55 -14.62 10.02 7.35
N LYS A 56 -15.42 9.33 8.16
CA LYS A 56 -15.38 7.88 8.29
C LYS A 56 -15.75 7.19 6.97
N HIS A 57 -16.78 7.64 6.27
CA HIS A 57 -17.13 7.12 4.94
C HIS A 57 -16.01 7.34 3.92
N LYS A 58 -15.45 8.54 3.88
CA LYS A 58 -14.35 8.91 2.97
C LYS A 58 -13.10 8.10 3.26
N ALA A 59 -12.72 7.96 4.53
CA ALA A 59 -11.59 7.15 4.95
C ALA A 59 -11.79 5.66 4.63
N ILE A 60 -12.99 5.11 4.84
CA ILE A 60 -13.30 3.72 4.48
C ILE A 60 -13.22 3.52 2.95
N HIS A 61 -13.72 4.48 2.17
CA HIS A 61 -13.69 4.39 0.71
C HIS A 61 -12.26 4.52 0.15
N GLU A 62 -11.47 5.43 0.70
CA GLU A 62 -10.08 5.68 0.30
C GLU A 62 -9.14 4.55 0.74
N VAL A 63 -9.32 4.00 1.94
CA VAL A 63 -8.58 2.82 2.41
C VAL A 63 -8.96 1.59 1.60
N SER A 64 -10.24 1.41 1.25
CA SER A 64 -10.69 0.27 0.43
C SER A 64 -10.12 0.33 -1.00
N THR A 65 -10.17 1.49 -1.67
CA THR A 65 -9.54 1.63 -3.01
C THR A 65 -8.03 1.47 -2.93
N THR A 66 -7.38 2.00 -1.90
CA THR A 66 -5.93 1.83 -1.68
C THR A 66 -5.58 0.37 -1.42
N GLU A 67 -6.35 -0.36 -0.61
CA GLU A 67 -6.09 -1.78 -0.33
C GLU A 67 -6.39 -2.68 -1.53
N GLN A 68 -7.43 -2.40 -2.32
CA GLN A 68 -7.75 -3.20 -3.51
C GLN A 68 -6.72 -3.00 -4.63
N GLU A 69 -6.20 -1.78 -4.80
CA GLU A 69 -5.08 -1.49 -5.72
C GLU A 69 -3.76 -2.05 -5.20
N VAL A 70 -3.47 -1.91 -3.90
CA VAL A 70 -2.25 -2.45 -3.28
C VAL A 70 -2.27 -3.98 -3.29
N THR A 71 -3.40 -4.65 -3.11
CA THR A 71 -3.43 -6.13 -3.10
C THR A 71 -3.22 -6.72 -4.49
N ARG A 72 -3.79 -6.10 -5.54
CA ARG A 72 -3.57 -6.52 -6.93
C ARG A 72 -2.14 -6.20 -7.37
N ALA A 73 -1.63 -5.01 -7.08
CA ALA A 73 -0.25 -4.62 -7.38
C ALA A 73 0.77 -5.48 -6.63
N ARG A 74 0.52 -5.85 -5.37
CA ARG A 74 1.43 -6.66 -4.54
C ARG A 74 1.45 -8.14 -4.95
N GLN A 75 0.35 -8.67 -5.49
CA GLN A 75 0.33 -10.01 -6.09
C GLN A 75 1.11 -10.04 -7.43
N PHE A 76 0.89 -9.07 -8.32
CA PHE A 76 1.65 -8.97 -9.58
C PHE A 76 3.14 -8.68 -9.35
N ALA A 77 3.48 -7.85 -8.35
CA ALA A 77 4.86 -7.60 -7.97
C ALA A 77 5.56 -8.87 -7.47
N ARG A 78 4.87 -9.69 -6.67
CA ARG A 78 5.44 -10.96 -6.19
C ARG A 78 5.68 -11.96 -7.31
N ILE A 79 4.76 -12.05 -8.28
CA ILE A 79 4.95 -12.91 -9.47
C ILE A 79 6.15 -12.44 -10.28
N SER A 80 6.26 -11.12 -10.55
CA SER A 80 7.41 -10.57 -11.26
C SER A 80 8.72 -10.85 -10.54
N GLN A 81 8.73 -10.78 -9.21
CA GLN A 81 9.92 -11.04 -8.40
C GLN A 81 10.33 -12.52 -8.43
N VAL A 82 9.36 -13.44 -8.37
CA VAL A 82 9.63 -14.88 -8.51
C VAL A 82 10.16 -15.20 -9.91
N VAL A 83 9.53 -14.64 -10.95
CA VAL A 83 9.99 -14.80 -12.34
C VAL A 83 11.42 -14.25 -12.49
N ASP A 84 11.70 -13.04 -12.02
CA ASP A 84 13.04 -12.46 -12.07
C ASP A 84 14.08 -13.32 -11.35
N TYR A 85 13.73 -13.87 -10.19
CA TYR A 85 14.61 -14.76 -9.45
C TYR A 85 14.85 -16.08 -10.20
N LEU A 86 13.81 -16.69 -10.77
CA LEU A 86 13.93 -17.91 -11.58
C LEU A 86 14.80 -17.68 -12.82
N PHE A 87 14.60 -16.58 -13.54
CA PHE A 87 15.44 -16.22 -14.68
C PHE A 87 16.88 -15.96 -14.25
N GLY A 88 17.08 -15.24 -13.13
CA GLY A 88 18.40 -15.05 -12.51
C GLY A 88 19.10 -16.37 -12.20
N LEU A 89 18.37 -17.33 -11.65
CA LEU A 89 18.87 -18.68 -11.38
C LEU A 89 19.26 -19.39 -12.68
N VAL A 90 18.39 -19.37 -13.69
CA VAL A 90 18.67 -19.97 -15.02
C VAL A 90 19.92 -19.35 -15.66
N TYR A 91 20.09 -18.02 -15.59
CA TYR A 91 21.32 -17.36 -16.06
C TYR A 91 22.55 -17.78 -15.29
N GLY A 92 22.45 -17.90 -13.97
CA GLY A 92 23.54 -18.39 -13.13
C GLY A 92 23.98 -19.79 -13.54
N LEU A 93 23.03 -20.70 -13.74
CA LEU A 93 23.31 -22.07 -14.19
C LEU A 93 23.96 -22.09 -15.59
N LEU A 94 23.39 -21.36 -16.56
CA LEU A 94 23.92 -21.29 -17.93
C LEU A 94 25.31 -20.63 -17.98
N ALA A 95 25.50 -19.53 -17.26
CA ALA A 95 26.78 -18.84 -17.18
C ALA A 95 27.85 -19.71 -16.51
N LEU A 96 27.49 -20.43 -15.44
CA LEU A 96 28.37 -21.39 -14.80
C LEU A 96 28.72 -22.54 -15.75
N LEU A 97 27.74 -23.05 -16.51
CA LEU A 97 27.96 -24.09 -17.52
C LEU A 97 28.95 -23.62 -18.59
N ILE A 98 28.74 -22.43 -19.15
CA ILE A 98 29.62 -21.82 -20.14
C ILE A 98 31.01 -21.57 -19.56
N ALA A 99 31.11 -21.08 -18.32
CA ALA A 99 32.38 -20.84 -17.64
C ALA A 99 33.15 -22.16 -17.43
N LEU A 100 32.48 -23.24 -17.04
CA LEU A 100 33.10 -24.56 -16.91
C LEU A 100 33.61 -25.08 -18.25
N GLU A 101 32.82 -24.92 -19.31
CA GLU A 101 33.21 -25.33 -20.67
C GLU A 101 34.43 -24.52 -21.16
N LEU A 102 34.45 -23.21 -20.88
CA LEU A 102 35.59 -22.31 -21.16
C LEU A 102 36.84 -22.62 -20.35
N LEU A 103 36.69 -23.12 -19.12
CA LEU A 103 37.79 -23.59 -18.29
C LEU A 103 38.36 -24.94 -18.75
N GLY A 104 37.84 -25.51 -19.84
CA GLY A 104 38.26 -26.81 -20.34
C GLY A 104 37.85 -27.95 -19.42
N ALA A 105 36.72 -27.80 -18.71
CA ALA A 105 36.22 -28.85 -17.82
C ALA A 105 36.06 -30.16 -18.61
N ARG A 106 36.88 -31.15 -18.25
CA ARG A 106 36.75 -32.50 -18.80
C ARG A 106 35.31 -32.96 -18.58
N GLN A 107 34.65 -33.47 -19.62
CA GLN A 107 33.23 -33.86 -19.60
C GLN A 107 32.84 -34.92 -18.54
N GLY A 108 33.79 -35.37 -17.70
CA GLY A 108 33.60 -36.33 -16.62
C GLY A 108 33.62 -35.75 -15.19
N SER A 109 33.57 -34.42 -14.99
CA SER A 109 33.34 -33.89 -13.64
C SER A 109 31.88 -34.11 -13.25
N GLY A 110 31.62 -34.80 -12.13
CA GLY A 110 30.25 -35.09 -11.67
C GLY A 110 29.38 -33.84 -11.52
N PHE A 111 30.00 -32.70 -11.23
CA PHE A 111 29.33 -31.39 -11.17
C PHE A 111 28.85 -30.91 -12.55
N LYS A 112 29.64 -31.05 -13.61
CA LYS A 112 29.20 -30.72 -14.99
C LYS A 112 28.05 -31.62 -15.40
N GLN A 113 28.12 -32.92 -15.11
CA GLN A 113 27.09 -33.89 -15.46
C GLN A 113 25.75 -33.60 -14.75
N PHE A 114 25.81 -33.21 -13.47
CA PHE A 114 24.64 -32.72 -12.73
C PHE A 114 24.06 -31.46 -13.38
N LEU A 115 24.89 -30.46 -13.67
CA LEU A 115 24.45 -29.21 -14.28
C LEU A 115 23.86 -29.42 -15.68
N ASP A 116 24.50 -30.25 -16.50
CA ASP A 116 24.02 -30.66 -17.82
C ASP A 116 22.65 -31.35 -17.71
N THR A 117 22.41 -32.16 -16.67
CA THR A 117 21.12 -32.84 -16.45
C THR A 117 20.02 -31.86 -16.04
N VAL A 118 20.31 -30.93 -15.14
CA VAL A 118 19.34 -29.91 -14.70
C VAL A 118 19.01 -28.93 -15.82
N THR A 119 20.01 -28.55 -16.60
CA THR A 119 19.85 -27.58 -17.70
C THR A 119 19.35 -28.26 -18.98
N TYR A 120 19.40 -29.61 -19.07
CA TYR A 120 18.97 -30.39 -20.23
C TYR A 120 17.63 -29.97 -20.82
N PRO A 121 16.51 -29.93 -20.06
CA PRO A 121 15.21 -29.52 -20.62
C PRO A 121 15.20 -28.08 -21.11
N LEU A 122 16.00 -27.18 -20.51
CA LEU A 122 16.09 -25.78 -20.90
C LEU A 122 16.87 -25.56 -22.19
N VAL A 123 17.90 -26.38 -22.43
CA VAL A 123 18.77 -26.27 -23.62
C VAL A 123 18.42 -27.25 -24.74
N ALA A 124 17.59 -28.26 -24.46
CA ALA A 124 17.14 -29.26 -25.42
C ALA A 124 16.67 -28.69 -26.77
N PRO A 125 15.81 -27.65 -26.83
CA PRO A 125 15.35 -27.10 -28.12
C PRO A 125 16.45 -26.34 -28.87
N PHE A 126 17.53 -25.93 -28.19
CA PHE A 126 18.63 -25.18 -28.78
C PHE A 126 19.81 -26.07 -29.19
N ARG A 127 19.84 -27.32 -28.71
CA ARG A 127 20.86 -28.30 -29.10
C ARG A 127 20.66 -28.69 -30.57
N GLY A 128 21.68 -28.44 -31.39
CA GLY A 128 21.70 -28.79 -32.81
C GLY A 128 21.20 -27.70 -33.77
N LEU A 129 20.86 -26.50 -33.28
CA LEU A 129 20.53 -25.36 -34.15
C LEU A 129 21.74 -24.79 -34.90
N MET A 130 22.95 -24.95 -34.38
CA MET A 130 24.20 -24.60 -35.05
C MET A 130 25.20 -25.76 -34.99
N PRO A 131 26.06 -25.93 -36.02
CA PRO A 131 27.16 -26.88 -35.96
C PRO A 131 28.12 -26.43 -34.87
N ASP A 132 28.22 -27.20 -33.78
CA ASP A 132 29.16 -26.95 -32.68
C ASP A 132 30.60 -27.25 -33.19
N PRO A 133 31.44 -26.24 -33.46
CA PRO A 133 32.79 -26.47 -33.94
C PRO A 133 33.61 -27.01 -32.77
N ARG A 134 33.95 -28.31 -32.81
CA ARG A 134 34.84 -28.92 -31.82
C ARG A 134 36.28 -28.66 -32.23
N VAL A 135 37.05 -27.98 -31.38
CA VAL A 135 38.49 -27.79 -31.57
C VAL A 135 39.22 -28.50 -30.42
N GLY A 136 39.59 -29.76 -30.64
CA GLY A 136 40.28 -30.59 -29.64
C GLY A 136 39.41 -30.88 -28.40
N ASN A 137 39.90 -30.56 -27.21
CA ASN A 137 39.16 -30.72 -25.93
C ASN A 137 38.25 -29.51 -25.61
N PHE A 138 38.33 -28.44 -26.40
CA PHE A 138 37.51 -27.26 -26.23
C PHE A 138 36.27 -27.37 -27.12
N GLN A 139 35.12 -27.55 -26.50
CA GLN A 139 33.84 -27.50 -27.19
C GLN A 139 33.19 -26.15 -26.89
N LEU A 140 33.48 -25.15 -27.73
CA LEU A 140 32.75 -23.89 -27.69
C LEU A 140 31.33 -24.16 -28.21
N MET A 141 30.43 -24.55 -27.30
CA MET A 141 29.01 -24.70 -27.61
C MET A 141 28.40 -23.30 -27.75
N LEU A 142 28.59 -22.70 -28.93
CA LEU A 142 27.87 -21.49 -29.36
C LEU A 142 26.37 -21.63 -29.11
N SER A 143 25.85 -22.85 -29.25
CA SER A 143 24.48 -23.25 -28.89
C SER A 143 24.06 -22.81 -27.47
N TYR A 144 24.94 -22.87 -26.48
CA TYR A 144 24.64 -22.44 -25.10
C TYR A 144 24.67 -20.93 -24.92
N VAL A 145 25.59 -20.25 -25.62
CA VAL A 145 25.64 -18.78 -25.65
C VAL A 145 24.36 -18.23 -26.29
N ILE A 146 23.91 -18.85 -27.39
CA ILE A 146 22.62 -18.52 -28.01
C ILE A 146 21.47 -18.80 -27.05
N GLY A 147 21.48 -19.94 -26.35
CA GLY A 147 20.52 -20.23 -25.28
C GLY A 147 20.44 -19.10 -24.25
N LEU A 148 21.58 -18.62 -23.76
CA LEU A 148 21.66 -17.49 -22.83
C LEU A 148 21.00 -16.23 -23.41
N ILE A 149 21.30 -15.89 -24.68
CA ILE A 149 20.71 -14.74 -25.37
C ILE A 149 19.18 -14.90 -25.52
N VAL A 150 18.70 -16.08 -25.89
CA VAL A 150 17.27 -16.34 -26.04
C VAL A 150 16.54 -16.21 -24.71
N TYR A 151 17.08 -16.77 -23.62
CA TYR A 151 16.51 -16.58 -22.29
C TYR A 151 16.51 -15.11 -21.87
N ALA A 152 17.57 -14.34 -22.21
CA ALA A 152 17.64 -12.90 -21.99
C ALA A 152 16.53 -12.14 -22.71
N LEU A 153 16.26 -12.48 -23.98
CA LEU A 153 15.17 -11.90 -24.75
C LEU A 153 13.80 -12.27 -24.18
N ILE A 154 13.60 -13.53 -23.77
CA ILE A 154 12.35 -13.98 -23.16
C ILE A 154 12.10 -13.23 -21.84
N HIS A 155 13.12 -13.08 -21.00
CA HIS A 155 13.00 -12.32 -19.75
C HIS A 155 12.64 -10.86 -20.00
N PHE A 156 13.28 -10.22 -20.99
CA PHE A 156 12.93 -8.86 -21.37
C PHE A 156 11.49 -8.76 -21.91
N ALA A 157 11.06 -9.72 -22.72
CA ALA A 157 9.69 -9.78 -23.24
C ALA A 157 8.66 -9.95 -22.10
N ILE A 158 8.93 -10.83 -21.13
CA ILE A 158 8.08 -11.02 -19.96
C ILE A 158 8.06 -9.76 -19.09
N LYS A 159 9.20 -9.12 -18.83
CA LYS A 159 9.27 -7.83 -18.12
C LYS A 159 8.48 -6.76 -18.84
N GLY A 160 8.62 -6.67 -20.16
CA GLY A 160 7.86 -5.76 -21.01
C GLY A 160 6.36 -6.02 -20.93
N LEU A 161 5.94 -7.28 -20.95
CA LEU A 161 4.53 -7.68 -20.85
C LEU A 161 3.95 -7.37 -19.47
N ILE A 162 4.66 -7.69 -18.39
CA ILE A 162 4.26 -7.35 -17.02
C ILE A 162 4.15 -5.83 -16.87
N ARG A 163 5.13 -5.08 -17.38
CA ARG A 163 5.10 -3.61 -17.38
C ARG A 163 3.90 -3.08 -18.16
N LEU A 164 3.62 -3.63 -19.35
CA LEU A 164 2.48 -3.21 -20.18
C LEU A 164 1.14 -3.50 -19.50
N MET A 165 1.00 -4.64 -18.84
CA MET A 165 -0.20 -5.00 -18.08
C MET A 165 -0.37 -4.12 -16.83
N ALA A 166 0.72 -3.81 -16.13
CA ALA A 166 0.70 -2.93 -14.97
C ALA A 166 0.45 -1.46 -15.33
N GLN A 167 0.85 -1.04 -16.53
CA GLN A 167 0.72 0.34 -16.98
C GLN A 167 -0.60 0.67 -17.65
N ARG A 168 -1.52 -0.27 -17.91
CA ARG A 168 -2.84 0.10 -18.46
C ARG A 168 -3.56 0.99 -17.43
N PRO A 169 -3.66 2.32 -17.64
CA PRO A 169 -4.68 3.05 -16.94
C PRO A 169 -5.96 2.58 -17.59
N THR A 170 -6.91 2.11 -16.81
CA THR A 170 -8.30 2.02 -17.27
C THR A 170 -8.72 3.44 -17.64
N VAL A 171 -8.54 3.80 -18.91
CA VAL A 171 -9.09 5.01 -19.50
C VAL A 171 -10.59 4.76 -19.56
N ILE A 172 -11.30 5.45 -18.67
CA ILE A 172 -12.75 5.58 -18.64
C ILE A 172 -13.17 6.51 -19.78
#